data_AF-A0A381SB55-F1
#
_entry.id   AF-A0A381SB55-F1
#
_cell.length_a   1.000
_cell.length_b   1.000
_cell.length_c   1.000
_cell.angle_alpha   90.00
_cell.angle_beta   90.00
_cell.angle_gamma   90.00
#
_symmetry.space_group_name_H-M   'P 1'
#
loop_
_entity.id
_entity.type
_entity.pdbx_description
1 polymer ?
#
loop_
_entity_poly.entity_id
_entity_poly.type
_entity_poly.pdbx_seq_one_letter_code
_entity_poly.pdbx_strand_id
1 'polypeptide(L)'
;MAELVQHEHVPEDGTEDENLILLLLSPDLRDRYMKNLVNRLTNIDVVVAIEETSYPEEKKDKYDWILNFPGDIPKGKTPDSKSIKLIFRVLGKPELQQDKLDSKDSDKLAKIVKRYKEVQQSCLEREKNPNFVKLALTDAVLRRRGEMILKYKGLVSSLDEEITKVEKSYYLGIGYILSTAIEKITGVAVLDNLMKGLIYVMIIDDLDKRTQDGLVDMDFNRKVLAYMSTSDFSNKLLEFRKEHADDEFAKANISDFIFNAEDFEKVDIVFFNSWKFTEDSFPVRVALRKKTIISKEEERKIDRKEETPARIEKEEKKLAKVKAKYKNVMREISKMEKFHVDDESAYETHNNLRRRLLKDIKSRELHLKDLKRPVKAGGEEKIITFDLFEIFKSKQSFMERMADKASSLGFGSLLGMNHDEKRTSFEKLIQMARYSKDRIKASTQLNKITSQTTKLAGQLDHFVEKNKLTETVESPAPAGTVKYQPLLDDHILDCLELAALGCEISYLSEGQGEQV
;
A
#
# COMPACT_ATOMS: atom_id res chain seq x y z
N MET A 1 21.25 -12.80 34.48
CA MET A 1 22.13 -13.33 35.54
C MET A 1 21.59 -14.69 35.97
N ALA A 2 21.92 -15.71 35.18
CA ALA A 2 21.82 -17.12 35.51
C ALA A 2 22.82 -17.80 34.57
N GLU A 3 24.06 -17.91 35.03
CA GLU A 3 25.15 -18.61 34.36
C GLU A 3 24.79 -20.09 34.31
N LEU A 4 24.57 -20.63 33.11
CA LEU A 4 24.69 -22.05 32.87
C LEU A 4 26.12 -22.27 32.38
N VAL A 5 26.93 -22.76 33.31
CA VAL A 5 28.31 -23.21 33.13
C VAL A 5 28.35 -24.19 31.96
N GLN A 6 28.83 -23.71 30.82
CA GLN A 6 29.48 -24.58 29.85
C GLN A 6 30.87 -24.84 30.43
N HIS A 7 31.11 -26.08 30.84
CA HIS A 7 32.47 -26.51 31.10
C HIS A 7 33.26 -26.35 29.80
N GLU A 8 34.20 -25.40 29.78
CA GLU A 8 35.40 -25.50 28.94
C GLU A 8 36.11 -26.78 29.36
N HIS A 9 35.75 -27.90 28.74
CA HIS A 9 36.64 -29.05 28.71
C HIS A 9 37.64 -28.79 27.59
N VAL A 10 38.80 -28.27 27.96
CA VAL A 10 40.04 -28.55 27.24
C VAL A 10 40.38 -29.99 27.60
N PRO A 11 40.44 -30.94 26.66
CA PRO A 11 40.95 -32.27 26.96
C PRO A 11 42.47 -32.14 27.13
N GLU A 12 42.93 -32.10 28.38
CA GLU A 12 44.32 -32.40 28.70
C GLU A 12 44.49 -33.93 28.72
N ASP A 13 45.38 -34.39 27.83
CA ASP A 13 46.02 -35.70 27.78
C ASP A 13 45.11 -36.95 27.65
N GLY A 14 44.88 -37.31 26.39
CA GLY A 14 44.87 -38.70 25.91
C GLY A 14 43.65 -39.57 26.21
N THR A 15 42.56 -39.42 25.44
CA THR A 15 41.55 -40.47 25.22
C THR A 15 40.68 -40.14 23.98
N GLU A 16 40.71 -41.03 22.97
CA GLU A 16 39.87 -41.10 21.75
C GLU A 16 39.85 -39.84 20.84
N ASP A 17 40.17 -40.00 19.54
CA ASP A 17 39.83 -38.97 18.54
C ASP A 17 38.31 -38.75 18.63
N GLU A 18 37.87 -37.56 19.05
CA GLU A 18 36.45 -37.21 19.13
C GLU A 18 36.03 -36.49 17.84
N ASN A 19 34.91 -36.92 17.23
CA ASN A 19 34.33 -36.27 16.07
C ASN A 19 33.74 -34.89 16.43
N LEU A 20 34.33 -33.82 15.90
CA LEU A 20 33.93 -32.46 16.22
C LEU A 20 32.94 -31.91 15.19
N ILE A 21 31.66 -31.85 15.55
CA ILE A 21 30.58 -31.33 14.71
C ILE A 21 30.17 -29.92 15.16
N LEU A 22 30.12 -28.98 14.22
CA LEU A 22 29.56 -27.63 14.39
C LEU A 22 28.26 -27.47 13.61
N LEU A 23 27.18 -27.07 14.27
CA LEU A 23 25.91 -26.71 13.64
C LEU A 23 25.65 -25.21 13.77
N LEU A 24 25.54 -24.54 12.62
CA LEU A 24 25.27 -23.11 12.52
C LEU A 24 23.77 -22.86 12.26
N LEU A 25 23.16 -22.09 13.15
CA LEU A 25 21.74 -21.69 13.10
C LEU A 25 21.60 -20.17 13.14
N SER A 26 20.54 -19.61 12.56
CA SER A 26 20.22 -18.20 12.84
C SER A 26 19.85 -18.01 14.32
N PRO A 27 20.00 -16.80 14.89
CA PRO A 27 19.73 -16.56 16.31
C PRO A 27 18.36 -17.09 16.77
N ASP A 28 17.31 -16.80 16.00
CA ASP A 28 15.94 -17.25 16.31
C ASP A 28 15.79 -18.78 16.32
N LEU A 29 16.48 -19.49 15.41
CA LEU A 29 16.43 -20.95 15.33
C LEU A 29 17.29 -21.60 16.43
N ARG A 30 18.43 -20.98 16.77
CA ARG A 30 19.28 -21.44 17.87
C ARG A 30 18.52 -21.37 19.19
N ASP A 31 17.93 -20.23 19.51
CA ASP A 31 17.16 -20.03 20.74
C ASP A 31 15.99 -21.02 20.83
N ARG A 32 15.35 -21.33 19.70
CA ARG A 32 14.21 -22.23 19.65
C ARG A 32 14.60 -23.71 19.79
N TYR A 33 15.67 -24.15 19.13
CA TYR A 33 15.95 -25.58 18.95
C TYR A 33 17.13 -26.13 19.74
N MET A 34 18.08 -25.29 20.17
CA MET A 34 19.33 -25.72 20.80
C MET A 34 19.10 -26.69 21.96
N LYS A 35 18.26 -26.33 22.94
CA LYS A 35 18.03 -27.15 24.14
C LYS A 35 17.46 -28.54 23.79
N ASN A 36 16.45 -28.58 22.93
CA ASN A 36 15.78 -29.83 22.56
C ASN A 36 16.70 -30.72 21.71
N LEU A 37 17.47 -30.12 20.78
CA LEU A 37 18.40 -30.85 19.95
C LEU A 37 19.56 -31.45 20.78
N VAL A 38 20.15 -30.66 21.69
CA VAL A 38 21.18 -31.15 22.62
C VAL A 38 20.66 -32.33 23.43
N ASN A 39 19.47 -32.21 24.03
CA ASN A 39 18.88 -33.30 24.82
C ASN A 39 18.69 -34.58 23.98
N ARG A 40 18.25 -34.47 22.72
CA ARG A 40 18.07 -35.62 21.82
C ARG A 40 19.40 -36.31 21.50
N LEU A 41 20.45 -35.52 21.24
CA LEU A 41 21.77 -36.02 20.86
C LEU A 41 22.55 -36.59 22.04
N THR A 42 22.47 -35.97 23.22
CA THR A 42 23.15 -36.48 24.43
C THR A 42 22.60 -37.85 24.85
N ASN A 43 21.30 -38.12 24.65
CA ASN A 43 20.71 -39.44 24.96
C ASN A 43 21.31 -40.60 24.14
N ILE A 44 21.97 -40.27 23.02
CA ILE A 44 22.60 -41.21 22.10
C ILE A 44 24.12 -41.01 21.99
N ASP A 45 24.69 -40.29 22.97
CA ASP A 45 26.14 -40.10 23.14
C ASP A 45 26.80 -39.40 21.92
N VAL A 46 26.08 -38.45 21.32
CA VAL A 46 26.56 -37.59 20.23
C VAL A 46 26.69 -36.14 20.73
N VAL A 47 27.85 -35.53 20.49
CA VAL A 47 28.16 -34.16 20.90
C VAL A 47 28.20 -33.25 19.68
N VAL A 48 27.50 -32.11 19.73
CA VAL A 48 27.46 -31.12 18.66
C VAL A 48 27.56 -29.72 19.26
N ALA A 49 28.49 -28.90 18.76
CA ALA A 49 28.53 -27.48 19.07
C ALA A 49 27.45 -26.75 18.26
N ILE A 50 26.55 -26.01 18.92
CA ILE A 50 25.47 -25.27 18.25
C ILE A 50 25.70 -23.77 18.42
N GLU A 51 26.06 -23.12 17.32
CA GLU A 51 26.45 -21.71 17.31
C GLU A 51 25.63 -20.90 16.30
N GLU A 52 25.71 -19.58 16.42
CA GLU A 52 25.04 -18.67 15.48
C GLU A 52 25.75 -18.64 14.12
N THR A 53 25.03 -18.32 13.05
CA THR A 53 25.59 -18.18 11.69
C THR A 53 26.71 -17.14 11.58
N SER A 54 26.82 -16.22 12.54
CA SER A 54 27.92 -15.26 12.68
C SER A 54 29.19 -15.82 13.34
N TYR A 55 29.25 -17.13 13.62
CA TYR A 55 30.42 -17.76 14.24
C TYR A 55 31.71 -17.51 13.43
N PRO A 56 32.82 -17.06 14.05
CA PRO A 56 34.03 -16.65 13.34
C PRO A 56 34.64 -17.77 12.50
N GLU A 57 35.00 -17.48 11.24
CA GLU A 57 35.62 -18.46 10.32
C GLU A 57 36.91 -19.06 10.89
N GLU A 58 37.76 -18.22 11.50
CA GLU A 58 39.04 -18.63 12.12
C GLU A 58 38.88 -19.68 13.23
N LYS A 59 37.66 -19.81 13.80
CA LYS A 59 37.37 -20.79 14.86
C LYS A 59 36.72 -22.06 14.35
N LYS A 60 36.49 -22.17 13.03
CA LYS A 60 35.84 -23.33 12.41
C LYS A 60 36.81 -24.45 12.04
N ASP A 61 38.09 -24.13 11.87
CA ASP A 61 39.13 -25.06 11.42
C ASP A 61 39.34 -26.27 12.34
N LYS A 62 38.86 -26.20 13.59
CA LYS A 62 38.92 -27.30 14.56
C LYS A 62 37.79 -28.32 14.43
N TYR A 63 36.80 -28.11 13.57
CA TYR A 63 35.65 -29.00 13.43
C TYR A 63 35.75 -29.83 12.16
N ASP A 64 35.51 -31.13 12.27
CA ASP A 64 35.49 -32.06 11.13
C ASP A 64 34.28 -31.82 10.23
N TRP A 65 33.16 -31.40 10.83
CA TRP A 65 31.90 -31.16 10.12
C TRP A 65 31.33 -29.79 10.44
N ILE A 66 31.01 -29.01 9.40
CA ILE A 66 30.33 -27.72 9.52
C ILE A 66 28.97 -27.81 8.85
N LEU A 67 27.93 -27.90 9.67
CA LEU A 67 26.54 -27.98 9.25
C LEU A 67 25.90 -26.59 9.23
N ASN A 68 25.05 -26.33 8.23
CA ASN A 68 24.27 -25.08 8.15
C ASN A 68 22.82 -25.37 7.79
N PHE A 69 21.90 -24.87 8.61
CA PHE A 69 20.47 -24.94 8.35
C PHE A 69 19.91 -23.56 7.99
N PRO A 70 19.69 -23.26 6.70
CA PRO A 70 19.20 -21.96 6.27
C PRO A 70 17.74 -21.73 6.67
N GLY A 71 16.96 -22.78 6.91
CA GLY A 71 15.56 -22.68 7.31
C GLY A 71 14.59 -22.15 6.26
N ASP A 72 15.06 -21.65 5.11
CA ASP A 72 14.25 -20.96 4.11
C ASP A 72 14.34 -21.54 2.70
N ILE A 73 13.35 -21.19 1.87
CA ILE A 73 13.37 -21.51 0.44
C ILE A 73 14.50 -20.71 -0.22
N PRO A 74 15.44 -21.35 -0.94
CA PRO A 74 16.55 -20.66 -1.60
C PRO A 74 16.08 -19.52 -2.52
N LYS A 75 16.82 -18.41 -2.51
CA LYS A 75 16.53 -17.25 -3.38
C LYS A 75 16.47 -17.68 -4.85
N GLY A 76 15.44 -17.22 -5.56
CA GLY A 76 15.21 -17.55 -6.97
C GLY A 76 14.51 -18.88 -7.25
N LYS A 77 14.21 -19.70 -6.24
CA LYS A 77 13.41 -20.92 -6.40
C LYS A 77 11.92 -20.66 -6.15
N THR A 78 11.08 -21.28 -6.97
CA THR A 78 9.62 -21.32 -6.78
C THR A 78 9.25 -22.41 -5.79
N PRO A 79 8.45 -22.12 -4.75
CA PRO A 79 7.93 -23.15 -3.86
C PRO A 79 7.03 -24.12 -4.63
N ASP A 80 7.47 -25.35 -4.84
CA ASP A 80 6.66 -26.45 -5.36
C ASP A 80 6.80 -27.70 -4.47
N SER A 81 6.01 -28.74 -4.74
CA SER A 81 6.07 -29.99 -3.96
C SER A 81 7.45 -30.65 -3.98
N LYS A 82 8.30 -30.36 -4.98
CA LYS A 82 9.68 -30.85 -5.06
C LYS A 82 10.64 -30.03 -4.20
N SER A 83 10.24 -28.84 -3.78
CA SER A 83 11.03 -27.89 -3.01
C SER A 83 10.99 -28.13 -1.49
N ILE A 84 10.16 -29.06 -0.99
CA ILE A 84 10.11 -29.34 0.45
C ILE A 84 11.46 -29.81 1.01
N LYS A 85 12.16 -30.64 0.23
CA LYS A 85 13.52 -31.09 0.58
C LYS A 85 14.53 -29.95 0.63
N LEU A 86 14.24 -28.80 0.01
CA LEU A 86 15.08 -27.61 0.09
C LEU A 86 14.79 -26.79 1.35
N ILE A 87 13.55 -26.80 1.86
CA ILE A 87 13.16 -26.09 3.09
C ILE A 87 13.87 -26.70 4.30
N PHE A 88 13.87 -28.03 4.39
CA PHE A 88 14.44 -28.75 5.53
C PHE A 88 15.89 -29.22 5.29
N ARG A 89 16.55 -28.67 4.27
CA ARG A 89 17.92 -29.08 3.91
C ARG A 89 18.91 -28.57 4.93
N VAL A 90 19.65 -29.48 5.56
CA VAL A 90 20.90 -29.17 6.26
C VAL A 90 22.06 -29.32 5.27
N LEU A 91 22.87 -28.28 5.14
CA LEU A 91 24.09 -28.25 4.32
C LEU A 91 25.27 -28.80 5.12
N GLY A 92 26.29 -29.32 4.44
CA GLY A 92 27.53 -29.81 5.08
C GLY A 92 27.48 -31.24 5.62
N LYS A 93 26.35 -31.94 5.51
CA LYS A 93 26.22 -33.33 5.95
C LYS A 93 26.85 -34.33 4.95
N PRO A 94 27.35 -35.50 5.42
CA PRO A 94 27.88 -36.55 4.56
C PRO A 94 26.82 -37.23 3.69
N GLU A 95 27.26 -37.81 2.57
CA GLU A 95 26.45 -38.72 1.75
C GLU A 95 26.59 -40.17 2.24
N LEU A 96 25.59 -40.66 2.96
CA LEU A 96 25.58 -42.03 3.48
C LEU A 96 24.93 -43.01 2.49
N GLN A 97 25.61 -44.13 2.22
CA GLN A 97 25.03 -45.26 1.47
C GLN A 97 24.18 -46.13 2.41
N GLN A 98 22.85 -46.00 2.29
CA GLN A 98 21.89 -46.63 3.21
C GLN A 98 21.97 -48.16 3.27
N ASP A 99 22.27 -48.79 2.14
CA ASP A 99 22.38 -50.24 2.01
C ASP A 99 23.66 -50.82 2.65
N LYS A 100 24.59 -49.95 3.09
CA LYS A 100 25.85 -50.34 3.74
C LYS A 100 25.92 -49.95 5.22
N LEU A 101 24.82 -49.45 5.79
CA LEU A 101 24.72 -49.17 7.23
C LEU A 101 24.53 -50.47 8.01
N ASP A 102 25.54 -51.34 7.97
CA ASP A 102 25.64 -52.59 8.71
C ASP A 102 26.53 -52.35 9.93
N SER A 103 25.96 -52.49 11.13
CA SER A 103 26.60 -52.15 12.41
C SER A 103 27.46 -53.28 12.96
N LYS A 104 28.35 -53.88 12.15
CA LYS A 104 28.83 -55.23 12.47
C LYS A 104 29.72 -55.35 13.70
N ASP A 105 30.32 -54.28 14.23
CA ASP A 105 31.33 -54.43 15.30
C ASP A 105 31.31 -53.38 16.43
N SER A 106 30.34 -52.45 16.49
CA SER A 106 30.27 -51.43 17.57
C SER A 106 28.86 -51.19 18.10
N ASP A 107 28.68 -51.36 19.41
CA ASP A 107 27.40 -51.09 20.12
C ASP A 107 26.98 -49.62 19.99
N LYS A 108 27.95 -48.69 20.03
CA LYS A 108 27.70 -47.25 19.83
C LYS A 108 27.21 -46.98 18.40
N LEU A 109 27.90 -47.52 17.40
CA LEU A 109 27.48 -47.39 16.00
C LEU A 109 26.10 -48.02 15.76
N ALA A 110 25.82 -49.19 16.33
CA ALA A 110 24.52 -49.84 16.23
C ALA A 110 23.38 -48.98 16.82
N LYS A 111 23.60 -48.39 18.00
CA LYS A 111 22.66 -47.46 18.65
C LYS A 111 22.38 -46.24 17.78
N ILE A 112 23.42 -45.62 17.23
CA ILE A 112 23.32 -44.43 16.38
C ILE A 112 22.64 -44.74 15.05
N VAL A 113 23.03 -45.82 14.37
CA VAL A 113 22.42 -46.24 13.09
C VAL A 113 20.95 -46.59 13.28
N LYS A 114 20.59 -47.25 14.39
CA LYS A 114 19.19 -47.53 14.73
C LYS A 114 18.40 -46.22 14.88
N ARG A 115 18.89 -45.26 15.66
CA ARG A 115 18.24 -43.97 15.84
C ARG A 115 18.15 -43.18 14.54
N TYR A 116 19.20 -43.18 13.73
CA TYR A 116 19.21 -42.55 12.41
C TYR A 116 18.09 -43.12 11.52
N LYS A 117 17.95 -44.45 11.44
CA LYS A 117 16.88 -45.11 10.67
C LYS A 117 15.48 -44.75 11.21
N GLU A 118 15.29 -44.70 12.53
CA GLU A 118 14.02 -44.32 13.17
C GLU A 118 13.61 -42.87 12.84
N VAL A 119 14.55 -41.92 13.01
CA VAL A 119 14.30 -40.50 12.72
C VAL A 119 14.10 -40.28 11.22
N GLN A 120 14.87 -40.97 10.38
CA GLN A 120 14.75 -40.90 8.93
C GLN A 120 13.38 -41.38 8.47
N GLN A 121 12.91 -42.51 9.00
CA GLN A 121 11.59 -43.04 8.69
C GLN A 121 10.49 -42.05 9.10
N SER A 122 10.61 -41.44 10.29
CA SER A 122 9.68 -40.42 10.78
C SER A 122 9.62 -39.21 9.84
N CYS A 123 10.77 -38.71 9.37
CA CYS A 123 10.83 -37.64 8.36
C CYS A 123 10.17 -38.06 7.04
N LEU A 124 10.48 -39.25 6.53
CA LEU A 124 9.91 -39.76 5.28
C LEU A 124 8.39 -39.93 5.36
N GLU A 125 7.86 -40.36 6.50
CA GLU A 125 6.42 -40.50 6.71
C GLU A 125 5.71 -39.15 6.72
N ARG A 126 6.28 -38.12 7.39
CA ARG A 126 5.75 -36.76 7.32
C ARG A 126 5.83 -36.18 5.90
N GLU A 127 6.95 -36.33 5.22
CA GLU A 127 7.14 -35.84 3.84
C GLU A 127 6.25 -36.55 2.81
N LYS A 128 5.81 -37.79 3.07
CA LYS A 128 4.82 -38.49 2.25
C LYS A 128 3.40 -37.94 2.43
N ASN A 129 3.12 -37.28 3.56
CA ASN A 129 1.80 -36.71 3.82
C ASN A 129 1.61 -35.41 3.01
N PRO A 130 0.72 -35.38 1.99
CA PRO A 130 0.54 -34.21 1.14
C PRO A 130 0.05 -32.97 1.91
N ASN A 131 -0.66 -33.18 3.03
CA ASN A 131 -1.14 -32.08 3.87
C ASN A 131 0.01 -31.44 4.66
N PHE A 132 0.93 -32.25 5.19
CA PHE A 132 2.16 -31.75 5.81
C PHE A 132 3.02 -30.99 4.79
N VAL A 133 3.17 -31.55 3.57
CA VAL A 133 3.94 -30.90 2.51
C VAL A 133 3.38 -29.51 2.19
N LYS A 134 2.07 -29.42 2.03
CA LYS A 134 1.39 -28.15 1.76
C LYS A 134 1.52 -27.16 2.91
N LEU A 135 1.44 -27.64 4.16
CA LEU A 135 1.66 -26.83 5.37
C LEU A 135 3.06 -26.23 5.37
N ALA A 136 4.10 -27.07 5.27
CA ALA A 136 5.50 -26.64 5.29
C ALA A 136 5.84 -25.63 4.19
N LEU A 137 5.34 -25.87 2.97
CA LEU A 137 5.53 -24.93 1.85
C LEU A 137 4.85 -23.58 2.10
N THR A 138 3.63 -23.60 2.64
CA THR A 138 2.88 -22.37 2.90
C THR A 138 3.52 -21.58 4.03
N ASP A 139 3.97 -22.25 5.08
CA ASP A 139 4.70 -21.64 6.19
C ASP A 139 6.01 -20.98 5.72
N ALA A 140 6.81 -21.67 4.91
CA ALA A 140 8.04 -21.10 4.37
C ALA A 140 7.79 -19.86 3.48
N VAL A 141 6.66 -19.84 2.74
CA VAL A 141 6.22 -18.63 2.00
C VAL A 141 5.84 -17.51 2.95
N LEU A 142 5.16 -17.81 4.06
CA LEU A 142 4.79 -16.81 5.08
C LEU A 142 6.02 -16.21 5.74
N ARG A 143 7.01 -17.03 6.15
CA ARG A 143 8.27 -16.56 6.74
C ARG A 143 9.03 -15.62 5.81
N ARG A 144 9.25 -16.03 4.55
CA ARG A 144 9.87 -15.18 3.52
C ARG A 144 9.11 -13.87 3.28
N ARG A 145 7.78 -13.88 3.35
CA ARG A 145 6.98 -12.65 3.26
C ARG A 145 7.13 -11.77 4.50
N GLY A 146 7.23 -12.37 5.69
CA GLY A 146 7.54 -11.68 6.94
C GLY A 146 8.84 -10.88 6.86
N GLU A 147 9.92 -11.48 6.35
CA GLU A 147 11.19 -10.77 6.11
C GLU A 147 11.03 -9.58 5.16
N MET A 148 10.30 -9.77 4.06
CA MET A 148 10.04 -8.67 3.11
C MET A 148 9.23 -7.54 3.77
N ILE A 149 8.25 -7.87 4.61
CA ILE A 149 7.48 -6.87 5.37
C ILE A 149 8.41 -6.07 6.28
N LEU A 150 9.30 -6.72 7.03
CA LEU A 150 10.27 -6.04 7.89
C LEU A 150 11.20 -5.13 7.08
N LYS A 151 11.71 -5.61 5.94
CA LYS A 151 12.55 -4.81 5.03
C LYS A 151 11.83 -3.56 4.53
N TYR A 152 10.59 -3.68 4.08
CA TYR A 152 9.82 -2.53 3.60
C TYR A 152 9.43 -1.58 4.73
N LYS A 153 9.13 -2.07 5.95
CA LYS A 153 8.90 -1.22 7.13
C LYS A 153 10.15 -0.38 7.45
N GLY A 154 11.33 -1.01 7.46
CA GLY A 154 12.60 -0.30 7.64
C GLY A 154 12.85 0.75 6.57
N LEU A 155 12.61 0.41 5.30
CA LEU A 155 12.74 1.37 4.19
C LEU A 155 11.78 2.55 4.31
N VAL A 156 10.50 2.32 4.63
CA VAL A 156 9.53 3.40 4.83
C VAL A 156 9.96 4.31 5.97
N SER A 157 10.41 3.75 7.10
CA SER A 157 10.86 4.52 8.26
C SER A 157 12.07 5.40 7.93
N SER A 158 13.08 4.83 7.26
CA SER A 158 14.26 5.59 6.82
C SER A 158 13.90 6.70 5.83
N LEU A 159 12.96 6.46 4.90
CA LEU A 159 12.51 7.50 3.99
C LEU A 159 11.69 8.59 4.70
N ASP A 160 10.88 8.23 5.71
CA ASP A 160 10.14 9.19 6.53
C ASP A 160 11.09 10.11 7.31
N GLU A 161 12.24 9.60 7.77
CA GLU A 161 13.30 10.41 8.39
C GLU A 161 13.92 11.39 7.39
N GLU A 162 14.28 10.93 6.17
CA GLU A 162 14.84 11.81 5.13
C GLU A 162 13.84 12.88 4.67
N ILE A 163 12.57 12.52 4.51
CA ILE A 163 11.48 13.46 4.17
C ILE A 163 11.39 14.58 5.21
N THR A 164 11.46 14.27 6.50
CA THR A 164 11.36 15.25 7.60
C THR A 164 12.45 16.33 7.52
N LYS A 165 13.62 16.01 6.96
CA LYS A 165 14.72 16.97 6.79
C LYS A 165 14.46 18.00 5.69
N VAL A 166 13.57 17.70 4.74
CA VAL A 166 13.41 18.48 3.49
C VAL A 166 11.98 18.95 3.19
N GLU A 167 10.98 18.44 3.90
CA GLU A 167 9.54 18.65 3.63
C GLU A 167 9.07 20.11 3.63
N LYS A 168 9.75 20.99 4.36
CA LYS A 168 9.37 22.41 4.47
C LYS A 168 9.35 23.10 3.11
N SER A 169 10.28 22.75 2.21
CA SER A 169 10.28 23.29 0.84
C SER A 169 9.04 22.88 0.06
N TYR A 170 8.52 21.66 0.29
CA TYR A 170 7.30 21.18 -0.36
C TYR A 170 6.06 21.93 0.14
N TYR A 171 5.92 22.10 1.46
CA TYR A 171 4.82 22.87 2.03
C TYR A 171 4.82 24.31 1.54
N LEU A 172 5.99 24.91 1.42
CA LEU A 172 6.13 26.29 0.94
C LEU A 172 5.68 26.40 -0.52
N GLY A 173 6.08 25.45 -1.36
CA GLY A 173 5.64 25.38 -2.75
C GLY A 173 4.13 25.19 -2.89
N ILE A 174 3.52 24.33 -2.06
CA ILE A 174 2.06 24.18 -2.02
C ILE A 174 1.40 25.47 -1.53
N GLY A 175 1.96 26.13 -0.52
CA GLY A 175 1.51 27.43 -0.03
C GLY A 175 1.43 28.46 -1.16
N TYR A 176 2.45 28.55 -2.01
CA TYR A 176 2.43 29.43 -3.19
C TYR A 176 1.32 29.07 -4.18
N ILE A 177 1.08 27.78 -4.41
CA ILE A 177 0.00 27.32 -5.30
C ILE A 177 -1.36 27.70 -4.73
N LEU A 178 -1.57 27.42 -3.43
CA LEU A 178 -2.84 27.70 -2.76
C LEU A 178 -3.10 29.20 -2.68
N SER A 179 -2.12 30.04 -2.31
CA SER A 179 -2.28 31.49 -2.34
C SER A 179 -2.61 32.00 -3.75
N THR A 180 -1.95 31.47 -4.79
CA THR A 180 -2.27 31.83 -6.19
C THR A 180 -3.68 31.38 -6.59
N ALA A 181 -4.13 30.21 -6.12
CA ALA A 181 -5.48 29.71 -6.34
C ALA A 181 -6.54 30.55 -5.61
N ILE A 182 -6.28 30.92 -4.36
CA ILE A 182 -7.12 31.80 -3.55
C ILE A 182 -7.27 33.17 -4.22
N GLU A 183 -6.17 33.75 -4.70
CA GLU A 183 -6.19 35.01 -5.45
C GLU A 183 -7.07 34.90 -6.70
N LYS A 184 -6.99 33.79 -7.46
CA LYS A 184 -7.85 33.56 -8.64
C LYS A 184 -9.33 33.41 -8.30
N ILE A 185 -9.67 32.81 -7.15
CA ILE A 185 -11.07 32.67 -6.70
C ILE A 185 -11.61 34.02 -6.23
N THR A 186 -10.81 34.78 -5.48
CA THR A 186 -11.29 35.90 -4.66
C THR A 186 -11.02 37.27 -5.30
N GLY A 187 -10.07 37.34 -6.24
CA GLY A 187 -9.59 38.58 -6.84
C GLY A 187 -8.73 39.43 -5.89
N VAL A 188 -8.40 38.94 -4.69
CA VAL A 188 -7.68 39.70 -3.67
C VAL A 188 -6.33 39.04 -3.37
N ALA A 189 -5.24 39.78 -3.62
CA ALA A 189 -3.86 39.31 -3.41
C ALA A 189 -3.29 39.65 -2.01
N VAL A 190 -3.91 40.57 -1.25
CA VAL A 190 -3.26 41.27 -0.11
C VAL A 190 -3.77 40.81 1.28
N LEU A 191 -4.84 40.01 1.36
CA LEU A 191 -5.46 39.53 2.61
C LEU A 191 -5.12 38.05 2.92
N ASP A 192 -3.89 37.62 2.63
CA ASP A 192 -3.47 36.20 2.57
C ASP A 192 -3.81 35.41 3.85
N ASN A 193 -3.56 35.94 5.05
CA ASN A 193 -3.84 35.22 6.31
C ASN A 193 -5.33 35.12 6.66
N LEU A 194 -6.14 36.14 6.33
CA LEU A 194 -7.58 36.09 6.56
C LEU A 194 -8.25 35.10 5.60
N MET A 195 -7.81 35.08 4.34
CA MET A 195 -8.37 34.23 3.30
C MET A 195 -7.98 32.76 3.48
N LYS A 196 -6.77 32.46 3.99
CA LYS A 196 -6.35 31.11 4.41
C LYS A 196 -7.25 30.50 5.48
N GLY A 197 -7.99 31.32 6.24
CA GLY A 197 -8.92 30.89 7.27
C GLY A 197 -10.37 30.65 6.82
N LEU A 198 -10.71 31.01 5.56
CA LEU A 198 -12.09 31.06 5.06
C LEU A 198 -12.33 30.20 3.82
N ILE A 199 -11.27 29.69 3.19
CA ILE A 199 -11.31 28.88 1.97
C ILE A 199 -11.17 27.41 2.34
N TYR A 200 -12.19 26.61 2.04
CA TYR A 200 -12.15 25.17 2.28
C TYR A 200 -11.32 24.47 1.20
N VAL A 201 -10.26 23.79 1.63
CA VAL A 201 -9.33 23.06 0.76
C VAL A 201 -9.43 21.56 1.06
N MET A 202 -9.69 20.76 0.02
CA MET A 202 -9.52 19.32 0.06
C MET A 202 -8.15 18.96 -0.55
N ILE A 203 -7.31 18.29 0.22
CA ILE A 203 -5.98 17.83 -0.18
C ILE A 203 -6.08 16.36 -0.53
N ILE A 204 -5.77 16.03 -1.80
CA ILE A 204 -5.71 14.66 -2.30
C ILE A 204 -4.25 14.32 -2.57
N ASP A 205 -3.69 13.49 -1.70
CA ASP A 205 -2.26 13.19 -1.60
C ASP A 205 -2.04 11.80 -0.95
N ASP A 206 -0.90 11.15 -1.22
CA ASP A 206 -0.50 9.85 -0.67
C ASP A 206 0.62 9.96 0.39
N LEU A 207 0.82 11.18 0.94
CA LEU A 207 1.68 11.44 2.12
C LEU A 207 0.90 11.53 3.43
N ASP A 208 -0.22 10.83 3.56
CA ASP A 208 -1.06 10.86 4.75
C ASP A 208 -1.42 12.33 5.13
N LYS A 209 -1.53 12.64 6.42
CA LYS A 209 -1.83 13.99 6.90
C LYS A 209 -0.63 14.96 6.83
N ARG A 210 0.55 14.52 6.38
CA ARG A 210 1.79 15.33 6.42
C ARG A 210 1.63 16.65 5.67
N THR A 211 0.98 16.64 4.51
CA THR A 211 0.71 17.84 3.71
C THR A 211 -0.26 18.79 4.41
N GLN A 212 -1.30 18.24 5.05
CA GLN A 212 -2.24 19.03 5.84
C GLN A 212 -1.52 19.69 7.03
N ASP A 213 -0.74 18.91 7.78
CA ASP A 213 -0.01 19.36 8.96
C ASP A 213 1.02 20.44 8.62
N GLY A 214 1.80 20.22 7.56
CA GLY A 214 2.76 21.20 7.06
C GLY A 214 2.15 22.53 6.61
N LEU A 215 0.92 22.51 6.07
CA LEU A 215 0.20 23.75 5.76
C LEU A 215 -0.33 24.46 7.02
N VAL A 216 -0.71 23.72 8.06
CA VAL A 216 -1.08 24.32 9.34
C VAL A 216 0.10 25.07 9.96
N ASP A 217 1.31 24.52 9.84
CA ASP A 217 2.56 25.19 10.25
C ASP A 217 2.86 26.46 9.43
N MET A 218 2.17 26.66 8.30
CA MET A 218 2.22 27.85 7.44
C MET A 218 0.99 28.75 7.61
N ASP A 219 0.36 28.70 8.78
CA ASP A 219 -0.80 29.51 9.20
C ASP A 219 -2.10 29.23 8.43
N PHE A 220 -2.22 28.10 7.73
CA PHE A 220 -3.53 27.67 7.22
C PHE A 220 -4.39 27.13 8.37
N ASN A 221 -5.67 27.51 8.39
CA ASN A 221 -6.57 27.06 9.45
C ASN A 221 -6.92 25.57 9.26
N ARG A 222 -6.57 24.73 10.24
CA ARG A 222 -6.87 23.29 10.21
C ARG A 222 -8.34 22.98 9.94
N LYS A 223 -9.28 23.82 10.40
CA LYS A 223 -10.73 23.62 10.22
C LYS A 223 -11.19 23.70 8.76
N VAL A 224 -10.40 24.35 7.90
CA VAL A 224 -10.71 24.50 6.48
C VAL A 224 -9.88 23.58 5.60
N LEU A 225 -8.97 22.79 6.18
CA LEU A 225 -8.19 21.79 5.45
C LEU A 225 -8.79 20.40 5.70
N ALA A 226 -9.11 19.69 4.62
CA ALA A 226 -9.47 18.28 4.64
C ALA A 226 -8.44 17.46 3.87
N TYR A 227 -8.33 16.17 4.20
CA TYR A 227 -7.40 15.24 3.58
C TYR A 227 -8.13 13.98 3.10
N MET A 228 -7.72 13.46 1.95
CA MET A 228 -8.17 12.19 1.38
C MET A 228 -7.02 11.54 0.60
N SER A 229 -6.85 10.22 0.70
CA SER A 229 -5.85 9.53 -0.12
C SER A 229 -6.28 9.43 -1.60
N THR A 230 -5.35 9.23 -2.52
CA THR A 230 -5.70 9.00 -3.94
C THR A 230 -6.58 7.75 -4.09
N SER A 231 -6.40 6.75 -3.23
CA SER A 231 -7.18 5.51 -3.22
C SER A 231 -8.63 5.73 -2.77
N ASP A 232 -8.85 6.51 -1.70
CA ASP A 232 -10.18 6.85 -1.21
C ASP A 232 -10.92 7.72 -2.21
N PHE A 233 -10.24 8.70 -2.80
CA PHE A 233 -10.81 9.51 -3.87
C PHE A 233 -11.28 8.65 -5.05
N SER A 234 -10.46 7.68 -5.46
CA SER A 234 -10.79 6.76 -6.56
C SER A 234 -11.97 5.85 -6.21
N ASN A 235 -12.05 5.39 -4.96
CA ASN A 235 -13.18 4.58 -4.48
C ASN A 235 -14.47 5.39 -4.44
N LYS A 236 -14.45 6.61 -3.91
CA LYS A 236 -15.62 7.50 -3.89
C LYS A 236 -16.08 7.90 -5.30
N LEU A 237 -15.16 8.11 -6.24
CA LEU A 237 -15.52 8.31 -7.64
C LEU A 237 -16.21 7.08 -8.24
N LEU A 238 -15.78 5.87 -7.87
CA LEU A 238 -16.42 4.63 -8.31
C LEU A 238 -17.82 4.48 -7.71
N GLU A 239 -17.98 4.80 -6.42
CA GLU A 239 -19.27 4.80 -5.72
C GLU A 239 -20.24 5.80 -6.33
N PHE A 240 -19.80 7.04 -6.56
CA PHE A 240 -20.58 8.07 -7.25
C PHE A 240 -21.10 7.59 -8.61
N ARG A 241 -20.24 6.97 -9.44
CA ARG A 241 -20.67 6.40 -10.73
C ARG A 241 -21.69 5.29 -10.59
N LYS A 242 -21.65 4.51 -9.50
CA LYS A 242 -22.62 3.44 -9.24
C LYS A 242 -23.97 4.00 -8.77
N GLU A 243 -23.95 5.01 -7.90
CA GLU A 243 -25.15 5.71 -7.43
C GLU A 243 -25.88 6.42 -8.57
N HIS A 244 -25.10 6.91 -9.53
CA HIS A 244 -25.57 7.61 -10.72
C HIS A 244 -25.58 6.74 -11.98
N ALA A 245 -25.69 5.41 -11.85
CA ALA A 245 -25.59 4.48 -12.97
C ALA A 245 -26.64 4.70 -14.07
N ASP A 246 -27.79 5.29 -13.71
CA ASP A 246 -28.93 5.51 -14.61
C ASP A 246 -29.04 6.95 -15.13
N ASP A 247 -28.06 7.82 -14.85
CA ASP A 247 -28.06 9.22 -15.30
C ASP A 247 -26.78 9.64 -16.04
N GLU A 248 -26.64 10.94 -16.30
CA GLU A 248 -25.51 11.52 -17.04
C GLU A 248 -24.14 11.32 -16.36
N PHE A 249 -24.11 11.00 -15.06
CA PHE A 249 -22.91 10.78 -14.26
C PHE A 249 -22.48 9.30 -14.17
N ALA A 250 -23.16 8.36 -14.83
CA ALA A 250 -22.75 6.95 -14.89
C ALA A 250 -21.29 6.75 -15.37
N LYS A 251 -20.80 7.68 -16.21
CA LYS A 251 -19.42 7.73 -16.72
C LYS A 251 -18.66 8.99 -16.28
N ALA A 252 -19.07 9.60 -15.16
CA ALA A 252 -18.50 10.83 -14.63
C ALA A 252 -16.96 10.80 -14.61
N ASN A 253 -16.33 11.82 -15.16
CA ASN A 253 -14.89 12.03 -15.03
C ASN A 253 -14.55 12.71 -13.68
N ILE A 254 -13.27 12.96 -13.43
CA ILE A 254 -12.79 13.60 -12.18
C ILE A 254 -13.44 14.98 -11.96
N SER A 255 -13.58 15.77 -13.02
CA SER A 255 -14.22 17.10 -12.97
C SER A 255 -15.70 16.96 -12.62
N ASP A 256 -16.41 16.05 -13.28
CA ASP A 256 -17.83 15.80 -13.01
C ASP A 256 -18.05 15.41 -11.55
N PHE A 257 -17.19 14.55 -11.01
CA PHE A 257 -17.26 14.12 -9.62
C PHE A 257 -16.99 15.27 -8.63
N ILE A 258 -15.86 15.97 -8.77
CA ILE A 258 -15.49 17.07 -7.85
C ILE A 258 -16.58 18.15 -7.81
N PHE A 259 -17.18 18.48 -8.95
CA PHE A 259 -18.10 19.62 -9.00
C PHE A 259 -19.54 19.26 -8.63
N ASN A 260 -19.91 17.98 -8.63
CA ASN A 260 -21.30 17.54 -8.41
C ASN A 260 -21.51 16.59 -7.21
N ALA A 261 -20.46 15.98 -6.64
CA ALA A 261 -20.61 15.10 -5.47
C ALA A 261 -20.74 15.88 -4.15
N GLU A 262 -21.55 15.34 -3.23
CA GLU A 262 -21.87 15.95 -1.93
C GLU A 262 -20.62 16.24 -1.08
N ASP A 263 -19.65 15.32 -1.11
CA ASP A 263 -18.35 15.44 -0.42
C ASP A 263 -17.60 16.75 -0.73
N PHE A 264 -17.87 17.36 -1.89
CA PHE A 264 -17.18 18.55 -2.39
C PHE A 264 -18.07 19.79 -2.45
N GLU A 265 -19.31 19.72 -1.97
CA GLU A 265 -20.26 20.85 -2.04
C GLU A 265 -19.71 22.09 -1.31
N LYS A 266 -19.09 21.88 -0.14
CA LYS A 266 -18.52 22.95 0.69
C LYS A 266 -17.06 23.26 0.37
N VAL A 267 -16.44 22.50 -0.53
CA VAL A 267 -15.01 22.64 -0.86
C VAL A 267 -14.82 23.69 -1.96
N ASP A 268 -13.96 24.67 -1.69
CA ASP A 268 -13.64 25.76 -2.60
C ASP A 268 -12.47 25.41 -3.53
N ILE A 269 -11.47 24.71 -2.99
CA ILE A 269 -10.26 24.28 -3.69
C ILE A 269 -10.05 22.79 -3.48
N VAL A 270 -9.80 22.06 -4.56
CA VAL A 270 -9.30 20.68 -4.47
C VAL A 270 -7.88 20.63 -5.03
N PHE A 271 -6.91 20.37 -4.16
CA PHE A 271 -5.52 20.18 -4.52
C PHE A 271 -5.22 18.71 -4.76
N PHE A 272 -4.68 18.38 -5.93
CA PHE A 272 -4.32 17.02 -6.33
C PHE A 272 -2.82 16.90 -6.57
N ASN A 273 -2.16 16.10 -5.74
CA ASN A 273 -0.80 15.66 -5.99
C ASN A 273 -0.77 14.18 -6.35
N SER A 274 -0.33 13.89 -7.58
CA SER A 274 -0.20 12.51 -8.08
C SER A 274 1.22 11.95 -7.99
N TRP A 275 2.18 12.73 -7.48
CA TRP A 275 3.60 12.38 -7.41
C TRP A 275 4.22 11.96 -8.76
N LYS A 276 3.67 12.49 -9.86
CA LYS A 276 4.18 12.31 -11.22
C LYS A 276 4.98 13.54 -11.60
N PHE A 277 6.30 13.42 -11.60
CA PHE A 277 7.24 14.47 -11.97
C PHE A 277 8.42 13.93 -12.78
N THR A 278 9.08 14.83 -13.50
CA THR A 278 10.37 14.63 -14.17
C THR A 278 11.45 15.43 -13.43
N GLU A 279 12.69 15.39 -13.92
CA GLU A 279 13.76 16.22 -13.33
C GLU A 279 13.45 17.72 -13.42
N ASP A 280 12.76 18.15 -14.48
CA ASP A 280 12.52 19.56 -14.76
C ASP A 280 11.13 20.06 -14.36
N SER A 281 10.14 19.17 -14.21
CA SER A 281 8.74 19.56 -14.05
C SER A 281 8.01 18.70 -13.02
N PHE A 282 7.27 19.36 -12.12
CA PHE A 282 6.39 18.69 -11.16
C PHE A 282 4.95 19.22 -11.28
N PRO A 283 4.15 18.67 -12.21
CA PRO A 283 2.77 19.10 -12.42
C PRO A 283 1.84 18.62 -11.28
N VAL A 284 1.15 19.57 -10.67
CA VAL A 284 0.05 19.34 -9.71
C VAL A 284 -1.23 20.03 -10.20
N ARG A 285 -2.39 19.46 -9.90
CA ARG A 285 -3.68 19.98 -10.39
C ARG A 285 -4.46 20.60 -9.26
N VAL A 286 -5.15 21.70 -9.55
CA VAL A 286 -6.00 22.40 -8.61
C VAL A 286 -7.36 22.63 -9.26
N ALA A 287 -8.40 22.06 -8.70
CA ALA A 287 -9.78 22.38 -9.08
C ALA A 287 -10.26 23.56 -8.23
N LEU A 288 -10.85 24.55 -8.90
CA LEU A 288 -11.37 25.76 -8.29
C LEU A 288 -12.86 25.82 -8.49
N ARG A 289 -13.60 25.99 -7.39
CA ARG A 289 -15.00 26.41 -7.41
C ARG A 289 -15.02 27.92 -7.14
N LYS A 290 -15.11 28.74 -8.19
CA LYS A 290 -15.18 30.18 -8.01
C LYS A 290 -16.53 30.54 -7.38
N LYS A 291 -16.57 30.77 -6.07
CA LYS A 291 -17.71 31.45 -5.44
C LYS A 291 -17.75 32.86 -6.00
N THR A 292 -18.80 33.22 -6.75
CA THR A 292 -19.11 34.63 -6.95
C THR A 292 -19.22 35.21 -5.55
N ILE A 293 -18.36 36.17 -5.18
CA ILE A 293 -18.58 36.94 -3.95
C ILE A 293 -19.78 37.83 -4.25
N ILE A 294 -20.97 37.26 -4.14
CA ILE A 294 -22.23 37.97 -4.27
C ILE A 294 -22.39 38.80 -3.01
N SER A 295 -22.71 40.07 -3.19
CA SER A 295 -22.88 41.03 -2.09
C SER A 295 -23.98 40.55 -1.11
N LYS A 296 -23.99 41.04 0.14
CA LYS A 296 -25.10 40.82 1.10
C LYS A 296 -26.47 41.19 0.52
N GLU A 297 -26.51 42.01 -0.54
CA GLU A 297 -27.72 42.41 -1.25
C GLU A 297 -28.20 41.35 -2.25
N GLU A 298 -27.30 40.53 -2.78
CA GLU A 298 -27.59 39.37 -3.64
C GLU A 298 -27.86 38.10 -2.83
N GLU A 299 -27.26 37.94 -1.65
CA GLU A 299 -27.67 36.94 -0.64
C GLU A 299 -29.15 37.10 -0.28
N ARG A 300 -29.62 38.35 -0.10
CA ARG A 300 -31.05 38.67 0.11
C ARG A 300 -31.94 38.38 -1.10
N LYS A 301 -31.38 38.22 -2.31
CA LYS A 301 -32.12 37.76 -3.50
C LYS A 301 -32.17 36.23 -3.59
N ILE A 302 -31.17 35.53 -3.05
CA ILE A 302 -31.13 34.05 -2.98
C ILE A 302 -32.03 33.52 -1.86
N ASP A 303 -32.18 34.26 -0.76
CA ASP A 303 -33.18 33.96 0.28
C ASP A 303 -34.63 34.08 -0.22
N ARG A 304 -34.88 34.59 -1.43
CA ARG A 304 -36.17 34.45 -2.13
C ARG A 304 -36.32 33.06 -2.78
N LYS A 305 -36.10 31.99 -2.00
CA LYS A 305 -36.39 30.59 -2.42
C LYS A 305 -37.88 30.34 -2.72
N GLU A 306 -38.77 31.24 -2.35
CA GLU A 306 -40.22 31.10 -2.58
C GLU A 306 -40.69 31.43 -4.01
N GLU A 307 -39.92 32.13 -4.85
CA GLU A 307 -40.39 32.52 -6.20
C GLU A 307 -40.17 31.47 -7.31
N THR A 308 -39.23 30.53 -7.14
CA THR A 308 -38.86 29.55 -8.20
C THR A 308 -39.95 28.50 -8.47
N PRO A 309 -40.57 27.86 -7.44
CA PRO A 309 -41.64 26.87 -7.67
C PRO A 309 -42.88 27.49 -8.31
N ALA A 310 -43.31 28.67 -7.82
CA ALA A 310 -44.49 29.37 -8.34
C ALA A 310 -44.30 29.86 -9.79
N ARG A 311 -43.07 30.24 -10.18
CA ARG A 311 -42.74 30.61 -11.57
C ARG A 311 -42.75 29.40 -12.51
N ILE A 312 -42.21 28.26 -12.06
CA ILE A 312 -42.27 27.00 -12.82
C ILE A 312 -43.72 26.58 -13.03
N GLU A 313 -44.53 26.54 -11.97
CA GLU A 313 -45.96 26.16 -12.06
C GLU A 313 -46.75 27.09 -13.00
N LYS A 314 -46.50 28.40 -12.92
CA LYS A 314 -47.13 29.39 -13.80
C LYS A 314 -46.75 29.19 -15.26
N GLU A 315 -45.50 28.86 -15.56
CA GLU A 315 -45.04 28.65 -16.93
C GLU A 315 -45.50 27.28 -17.49
N GLU A 316 -45.59 26.24 -16.65
CA GLU A 316 -46.21 24.96 -17.00
C GLU A 316 -47.69 25.11 -17.37
N LYS A 317 -48.46 25.89 -16.59
CA LYS A 317 -49.87 26.21 -16.91
C LYS A 317 -50.01 26.92 -18.25
N LYS A 318 -49.11 27.87 -18.56
CA LYS A 318 -49.12 28.55 -19.87
C LYS A 318 -48.78 27.58 -21.00
N LEU A 319 -47.76 26.72 -20.83
CA LEU A 319 -47.40 25.72 -21.83
C LEU A 319 -48.56 24.75 -22.10
N ALA A 320 -49.24 24.27 -21.06
CA ALA A 320 -50.42 23.41 -21.18
C ALA A 320 -51.54 24.08 -22.01
N LYS A 321 -51.80 25.37 -21.76
CA LYS A 321 -52.79 26.15 -22.52
C LYS A 321 -52.42 26.28 -24.01
N VAL A 322 -51.14 26.50 -24.32
CA VAL A 322 -50.65 26.58 -25.71
C VAL A 322 -50.72 25.21 -26.40
N LYS A 323 -50.34 24.13 -25.71
CA LYS A 323 -50.48 22.74 -26.24
C LYS A 323 -51.94 22.37 -26.52
N ALA A 324 -52.87 22.77 -25.67
CA ALA A 324 -54.30 22.57 -25.89
C ALA A 324 -54.80 23.33 -27.15
N LYS A 325 -54.39 24.59 -27.32
CA LYS A 325 -54.69 25.37 -28.53
C LYS A 325 -54.11 24.71 -29.79
N TYR A 326 -52.86 24.25 -29.73
CA TYR A 326 -52.22 23.53 -30.84
C TYR A 326 -53.00 22.26 -31.23
N LYS A 327 -53.44 21.47 -30.25
CA LYS A 327 -54.26 20.27 -30.47
C LYS A 327 -55.60 20.59 -31.15
N ASN A 328 -56.25 21.69 -30.76
CA ASN A 328 -57.50 22.11 -31.41
C ASN A 328 -57.25 22.56 -32.86
N VAL A 329 -56.21 23.35 -33.12
CA VAL A 329 -55.84 23.76 -34.49
C VAL A 329 -55.51 22.54 -35.36
N MET A 330 -54.77 21.56 -34.83
CA MET A 330 -54.51 20.31 -35.55
C MET A 330 -55.78 19.53 -35.87
N ARG A 331 -56.76 19.50 -34.95
CA ARG A 331 -58.06 18.85 -35.22
C ARG A 331 -58.84 19.54 -36.33
N GLU A 332 -58.85 20.88 -36.36
CA GLU A 332 -59.52 21.64 -37.43
C GLU A 332 -58.81 21.44 -38.78
N ILE A 333 -57.47 21.47 -38.82
CA ILE A 333 -56.68 21.13 -40.01
C ILE A 333 -57.03 19.71 -40.49
N SER A 334 -57.03 18.71 -39.59
CA SER A 334 -57.38 17.34 -39.97
C SER A 334 -58.83 17.17 -40.43
N LYS A 335 -59.77 17.99 -39.94
CA LYS A 335 -61.14 18.02 -40.48
C LYS A 335 -61.15 18.62 -41.89
N MET A 336 -60.48 19.75 -42.11
CA MET A 336 -60.37 20.39 -43.43
C MET A 336 -59.74 19.45 -44.45
N GLU A 337 -58.69 18.72 -44.07
CA GLU A 337 -58.01 17.72 -44.90
C GLU A 337 -58.91 16.50 -45.20
N LYS A 338 -59.68 16.05 -44.20
CA LYS A 338 -60.55 14.87 -44.35
C LYS A 338 -61.83 15.16 -45.15
N PHE A 339 -62.34 16.38 -45.09
CA PHE A 339 -63.59 16.78 -45.75
C PHE A 339 -63.38 17.59 -47.04
N HIS A 340 -62.13 17.70 -47.53
CA HIS A 340 -61.76 18.44 -48.75
C HIS A 340 -62.39 19.84 -48.81
N VAL A 341 -62.17 20.64 -47.77
CA VAL A 341 -62.67 22.01 -47.71
C VAL A 341 -61.82 22.90 -48.62
N ASP A 342 -62.40 23.42 -49.72
CA ASP A 342 -61.72 24.24 -50.74
C ASP A 342 -61.39 25.69 -50.31
N ASP A 343 -61.52 26.02 -49.01
CA ASP A 343 -61.14 27.33 -48.48
C ASP A 343 -59.63 27.37 -48.19
N GLU A 344 -58.87 27.59 -49.25
CA GLU A 344 -57.40 27.67 -49.25
C GLU A 344 -56.89 28.75 -48.27
N SER A 345 -57.63 29.86 -48.14
CA SER A 345 -57.31 30.96 -47.23
C SER A 345 -57.47 30.56 -45.76
N ALA A 346 -58.55 29.86 -45.41
CA ALA A 346 -58.75 29.34 -44.06
C ALA A 346 -57.73 28.25 -43.72
N TYR A 347 -57.44 27.35 -44.65
CA TYR A 347 -56.43 26.30 -44.47
C TYR A 347 -55.04 26.90 -44.21
N GLU A 348 -54.63 27.89 -45.01
CA GLU A 348 -53.35 28.56 -44.83
C GLU A 348 -53.29 29.36 -43.52
N THR A 349 -54.40 29.97 -43.10
CA THR A 349 -54.52 30.64 -41.79
C THR A 349 -54.29 29.67 -40.63
N HIS A 350 -54.90 28.49 -40.67
CA HIS A 350 -54.70 27.46 -39.64
C HIS A 350 -53.27 26.89 -39.67
N ASN A 351 -52.67 26.72 -40.85
CA ASN A 351 -51.30 26.24 -40.97
C ASN A 351 -50.26 27.26 -40.47
N ASN A 352 -50.51 28.56 -40.70
CA ASN A 352 -49.73 29.65 -40.13
C ASN A 352 -49.85 29.70 -38.61
N LEU A 353 -51.05 29.50 -38.07
CA LEU A 353 -51.28 29.40 -36.64
C LEU A 353 -50.59 28.17 -36.03
N ARG A 354 -50.61 27.01 -36.71
CA ARG A 354 -49.86 25.80 -36.34
C ARG A 354 -48.38 26.10 -36.18
N ARG A 355 -47.76 26.74 -37.18
CA ARG A 355 -46.33 27.11 -37.15
C ARG A 355 -46.00 28.04 -35.99
N ARG A 356 -46.83 29.06 -35.74
CA ARG A 356 -46.64 30.01 -34.62
C ARG A 356 -46.75 29.33 -33.27
N LEU A 357 -47.79 28.52 -33.06
CA LEU A 357 -47.99 27.79 -31.81
C LEU A 357 -46.87 26.77 -31.55
N LEU A 358 -46.37 26.08 -32.59
CA LEU A 358 -45.25 25.16 -32.44
C LEU A 358 -43.96 25.89 -32.04
N LYS A 359 -43.71 27.08 -32.60
CA LYS A 359 -42.57 27.93 -32.20
C LYS A 359 -42.70 28.39 -30.74
N ASP A 360 -43.90 28.78 -30.31
CA ASP A 360 -44.18 29.19 -28.93
C ASP A 360 -44.03 28.01 -27.95
N ILE A 361 -44.51 26.81 -28.30
CA ILE A 361 -44.30 25.58 -27.51
C ILE A 361 -42.81 25.31 -27.34
N LYS A 362 -42.02 25.31 -28.41
CA LYS A 362 -40.57 25.07 -28.34
C LYS A 362 -39.86 26.12 -27.49
N SER A 363 -40.23 27.39 -27.62
CA SER A 363 -39.66 28.49 -26.82
C SER A 363 -39.96 28.33 -25.33
N ARG A 364 -41.18 27.92 -24.97
CA ARG A 364 -41.60 27.71 -23.58
C ARG A 364 -41.04 26.44 -22.97
N GLU A 365 -40.88 25.37 -23.76
CA GLU A 365 -40.19 24.15 -23.32
C GLU A 365 -38.72 24.43 -23.03
N LEU A 366 -38.05 25.23 -23.87
CA LEU A 366 -36.69 25.69 -23.61
C LEU A 366 -36.62 26.56 -22.35
N HIS A 367 -37.55 27.51 -22.19
CA HIS A 367 -37.61 28.36 -21.01
C HIS A 367 -37.88 27.57 -19.72
N LEU A 368 -38.75 26.55 -19.76
CA LEU A 368 -38.97 25.64 -18.64
C LEU A 368 -37.75 24.75 -18.35
N LYS A 369 -37.01 24.32 -19.38
CA LYS A 369 -35.74 23.61 -19.20
C LYS A 369 -34.70 24.51 -18.51
N ASP A 370 -34.67 25.80 -18.86
CA ASP A 370 -33.79 26.79 -18.23
C ASP A 370 -34.21 27.10 -16.78
N LEU A 371 -35.52 27.22 -16.52
CA LEU A 371 -36.06 27.45 -15.17
C LEU A 371 -35.91 26.23 -14.24
N LYS A 372 -35.92 25.01 -14.80
CA LYS A 372 -35.70 23.74 -14.08
C LYS A 372 -34.23 23.35 -13.98
N ARG A 373 -33.35 24.02 -14.73
CA ARG A 373 -31.91 23.84 -14.58
C ARG A 373 -31.54 24.25 -13.15
N PRO A 374 -30.79 23.43 -12.39
CA PRO A 374 -30.30 23.86 -11.09
C PRO A 374 -29.61 25.21 -11.27
N VAL A 375 -29.96 26.18 -10.44
CA VAL A 375 -29.34 27.51 -10.44
C VAL A 375 -27.88 27.31 -10.05
N LYS A 376 -27.04 27.00 -11.04
CA LYS A 376 -25.60 27.19 -10.90
C LYS A 376 -25.42 28.69 -10.77
N ALA A 377 -25.23 29.16 -9.53
CA ALA A 377 -24.65 30.47 -9.28
C ALA A 377 -23.43 30.61 -10.21
N GLY A 378 -23.30 31.76 -10.90
CA GLY A 378 -22.31 31.99 -11.94
C GLY A 378 -20.86 31.96 -11.44
N GLY A 379 -20.39 30.78 -11.05
CA GLY A 379 -19.02 30.44 -10.73
C GLY A 379 -18.35 29.77 -11.92
N GLU A 380 -17.14 30.21 -12.24
CA GLU A 380 -16.26 29.51 -13.18
C GLU A 380 -15.69 28.28 -12.47
N GLU A 381 -16.10 27.08 -12.88
CA GLU A 381 -15.52 25.80 -12.45
C GLU A 381 -14.32 25.51 -13.36
N LYS A 382 -13.11 25.48 -12.80
CA LYS A 382 -11.88 25.31 -13.60
C LYS A 382 -10.88 24.41 -12.91
N ILE A 383 -10.29 23.49 -13.66
CA ILE A 383 -9.11 22.73 -13.24
C ILE A 383 -7.88 23.38 -13.87
N ILE A 384 -6.93 23.78 -13.04
CA ILE A 384 -5.67 24.42 -13.43
C ILE A 384 -4.53 23.48 -13.07
N THR A 385 -3.59 23.30 -13.99
CA THR A 385 -2.32 22.62 -13.69
C THR A 385 -1.27 23.68 -13.34
N PHE A 386 -0.63 23.50 -12.19
CA PHE A 386 0.55 24.26 -11.77
C PHE A 386 1.77 23.36 -11.87
N ASP A 387 2.91 23.94 -12.21
CA ASP A 387 4.20 23.28 -12.01
C ASP A 387 4.77 23.74 -10.68
N LEU A 388 4.89 22.80 -9.74
CA LEU A 388 5.38 23.05 -8.39
C LEU A 388 6.85 23.50 -8.40
N PHE A 389 7.67 23.03 -9.33
CA PHE A 389 9.06 23.47 -9.44
C PHE A 389 9.15 24.91 -9.94
N GLU A 390 8.40 25.26 -10.97
CA GLU A 390 8.42 26.61 -11.54
C GLU A 390 7.78 27.65 -10.62
N ILE A 391 6.66 27.32 -9.95
CA ILE A 391 6.06 28.25 -9.00
C ILE A 391 6.98 28.51 -7.80
N PHE A 392 7.69 27.47 -7.34
CA PHE A 392 8.66 27.61 -6.25
C PHE A 392 9.82 28.52 -6.64
N LYS A 393 10.45 28.29 -7.80
CA LYS A 393 11.55 29.15 -8.31
C LYS A 393 11.10 30.60 -8.54
N SER A 394 9.92 30.80 -9.10
CA SER A 394 9.43 32.15 -9.45
C SER A 394 9.05 32.99 -8.22
N LYS A 395 8.53 32.35 -7.16
CA LYS A 395 8.12 33.00 -5.91
C LYS A 395 9.21 33.04 -4.84
N GLN A 396 10.30 32.27 -4.97
CA GLN A 396 11.50 32.44 -4.15
C GLN A 396 12.10 33.84 -4.30
N SER A 397 12.61 34.39 -3.20
CA SER A 397 13.30 35.68 -3.23
C SER A 397 14.59 35.62 -4.05
N PHE A 398 15.05 36.77 -4.57
CA PHE A 398 16.31 36.84 -5.32
C PHE A 398 17.51 36.32 -4.51
N MET A 399 17.55 36.59 -3.20
CA MET A 399 18.61 36.13 -2.30
C MET A 399 18.59 34.61 -2.10
N GLU A 400 17.42 33.98 -2.05
CA GLU A 400 17.28 32.52 -1.98
C GLU A 400 17.70 31.87 -3.31
N ARG A 401 17.33 32.46 -4.45
CA ARG A 401 17.77 31.98 -5.76
C ARG A 401 19.29 32.04 -5.93
N MET A 402 19.93 33.09 -5.44
CA MET A 402 21.39 33.23 -5.46
C MET A 402 22.07 32.23 -4.53
N ALA A 403 21.48 31.96 -3.35
CA ALA A 403 21.97 30.94 -2.42
C ALA A 403 21.85 29.52 -2.99
N ASP A 404 20.74 29.20 -3.65
CA ASP A 404 20.51 27.90 -4.30
C ASP A 404 21.50 27.67 -5.46
N LYS A 405 21.75 28.71 -6.28
CA LYS A 405 22.70 28.64 -7.39
C LYS A 405 24.17 28.55 -6.93
N ALA A 406 24.53 29.23 -5.85
CA ALA A 406 25.87 29.11 -5.25
C ALA A 406 26.08 27.73 -4.61
N SER A 407 25.04 27.17 -3.98
CA SER A 407 25.08 25.83 -3.38
C SER A 407 25.19 24.73 -4.43
N SER A 408 24.42 24.79 -5.54
CA SER A 408 24.48 23.82 -6.63
C SER A 408 25.83 23.79 -7.36
N LEU A 409 26.60 24.88 -7.27
CA LEU A 409 27.93 25.02 -7.87
C LEU A 409 29.08 24.78 -6.88
N GLY A 410 28.78 24.37 -5.64
CA GLY A 410 29.81 24.07 -4.62
C GLY A 410 30.45 25.30 -3.95
N PHE A 411 29.94 26.51 -4.20
CA PHE A 411 30.46 27.76 -3.64
C PHE A 411 29.72 28.25 -2.39
N GLY A 412 28.75 27.48 -1.89
CA GLY A 412 27.92 27.87 -0.75
C GLY A 412 28.71 28.23 0.52
N SER A 413 29.81 27.51 0.80
CA SER A 413 30.67 27.79 1.96
C SER A 413 31.54 29.04 1.79
N LEU A 414 31.83 29.46 0.55
CA LEU A 414 32.78 30.53 0.24
C LEU A 414 32.16 31.93 0.37
N LEU A 415 30.83 32.05 0.33
CA LEU A 415 30.07 33.30 0.39
C LEU A 415 29.50 33.63 1.79
N GLY A 416 29.91 32.89 2.83
CA GLY A 416 29.35 33.06 4.19
C GLY A 416 27.86 32.70 4.30
N MET A 417 27.31 32.04 3.28
CA MET A 417 25.95 31.51 3.27
C MET A 417 25.97 30.11 3.84
N ASN A 418 26.15 30.00 5.16
CA ASN A 418 26.09 28.72 5.85
C ASN A 418 24.80 27.96 5.46
N HIS A 419 24.94 26.64 5.30
CA HIS A 419 23.83 25.69 5.25
C HIS A 419 23.09 25.73 6.58
N ASP A 420 22.24 26.73 6.77
CA ASP A 420 21.23 26.65 7.80
C ASP A 420 20.30 25.51 7.42
N GLU A 421 20.24 24.45 8.23
CA GLU A 421 19.30 23.33 8.07
C GLU A 421 17.85 23.84 7.91
N LYS A 422 17.57 25.05 8.41
CA LYS A 422 16.29 25.75 8.34
C LYS A 422 15.97 26.42 7.00
N ARG A 423 16.92 26.56 6.05
CA ARG A 423 16.62 27.18 4.75
C ARG A 423 15.83 26.25 3.83
N THR A 424 14.74 26.76 3.29
CA THR A 424 13.97 26.13 2.20
C THR A 424 14.65 26.41 0.87
N SER A 425 15.12 25.37 0.19
CA SER A 425 15.78 25.44 -1.12
C SER A 425 15.05 24.62 -2.18
N PHE A 426 15.32 24.92 -3.45
CA PHE A 426 14.81 24.15 -4.59
C PHE A 426 15.39 22.72 -4.61
N GLU A 427 16.65 22.55 -4.21
CA GLU A 427 17.27 21.22 -4.10
C GLU A 427 16.55 20.35 -3.07
N LYS A 428 16.18 20.92 -1.90
CA LYS A 428 15.37 20.22 -0.90
C LYS A 428 13.98 19.86 -1.44
N LEU A 429 13.39 20.67 -2.31
CA LEU A 429 12.13 20.34 -2.98
C LEU A 429 12.27 19.15 -3.94
N ILE A 430 13.37 19.06 -4.70
CA ILE A 430 13.67 17.91 -5.56
C ILE A 430 13.88 16.65 -4.71
N GLN A 431 14.67 16.74 -3.65
CA GLN A 431 14.90 15.64 -2.71
C GLN A 431 13.59 15.17 -2.09
N MET A 432 12.75 16.10 -1.66
CA MET A 432 11.41 15.82 -1.14
C MET A 432 10.55 15.07 -2.16
N ALA A 433 10.55 15.49 -3.42
CA ALA A 433 9.82 14.80 -4.49
C ALA A 433 10.32 13.35 -4.69
N ARG A 434 11.64 13.15 -4.69
CA ARG A 434 12.28 11.82 -4.85
C ARG A 434 11.96 10.90 -3.66
N TYR A 435 12.26 11.33 -2.44
CA TYR A 435 12.02 10.52 -1.24
C TYR A 435 10.55 10.18 -1.06
N SER A 436 9.65 11.13 -1.30
CA SER A 436 8.20 10.90 -1.21
C SER A 436 7.71 9.87 -2.23
N LYS A 437 8.18 9.94 -3.48
CA LYS A 437 7.83 8.96 -4.51
C LYS A 437 8.28 7.55 -4.13
N ASP A 438 9.50 7.41 -3.63
CA ASP A 438 10.04 6.12 -3.19
C ASP A 438 9.30 5.61 -1.94
N ARG A 439 8.95 6.50 -1.01
CA ARG A 439 8.19 6.20 0.21
C ARG A 439 6.78 5.70 -0.14
N ILE A 440 6.08 6.38 -1.05
CA ILE A 440 4.74 5.97 -1.53
C ILE A 440 4.81 4.60 -2.22
N LYS A 441 5.83 4.37 -3.05
CA LYS A 441 6.04 3.06 -3.70
C LYS A 441 6.31 1.96 -2.68
N ALA A 442 7.20 2.20 -1.71
CA ALA A 442 7.53 1.26 -0.65
C ALA A 442 6.30 0.93 0.22
N SER A 443 5.54 1.95 0.64
CA SER A 443 4.31 1.80 1.41
C SER A 443 3.24 1.00 0.65
N THR A 444 3.08 1.25 -0.65
CA THR A 444 2.15 0.49 -1.51
C THR A 444 2.53 -1.00 -1.57
N GLN A 445 3.82 -1.31 -1.73
CA GLN A 445 4.30 -2.71 -1.71
C GLN A 445 4.12 -3.34 -0.33
N LEU A 446 4.41 -2.60 0.74
CA LEU A 446 4.23 -3.04 2.12
C LEU A 446 2.77 -3.43 2.38
N ASN A 447 1.81 -2.56 2.03
CA ASN A 447 0.38 -2.81 2.21
C ASN A 447 -0.10 -4.02 1.39
N LYS A 448 0.39 -4.15 0.14
CA LYS A 448 0.10 -5.30 -0.71
C LYS A 448 0.62 -6.61 -0.12
N ILE A 449 1.88 -6.66 0.31
CA ILE A 449 2.47 -7.88 0.88
C ILE A 449 1.80 -8.21 2.22
N THR A 450 1.55 -7.23 3.07
CA THR A 450 0.89 -7.41 4.37
C THR A 450 -0.51 -7.98 4.22
N SER A 451 -1.34 -7.41 3.34
CA SER A 451 -2.69 -7.93 3.08
C SER A 451 -2.69 -9.35 2.50
N GLN A 452 -1.81 -9.62 1.53
CA GLN A 452 -1.67 -10.97 0.95
C GLN A 452 -1.16 -12.00 1.96
N THR A 453 -0.27 -11.59 2.87
CA THR A 453 0.28 -12.45 3.93
C THR A 453 -0.77 -12.75 4.99
N THR A 454 -1.53 -11.74 5.42
CA THR A 454 -2.63 -11.91 6.38
C THR A 454 -3.70 -12.85 5.85
N LYS A 455 -4.08 -12.67 4.57
CA LYS A 455 -5.03 -13.58 3.91
C LYS A 455 -4.48 -15.01 3.82
N LEU A 456 -3.21 -15.18 3.48
CA LEU A 456 -2.59 -16.50 3.37
C LEU A 456 -2.47 -17.19 4.73
N ALA A 457 -2.12 -16.45 5.78
CA ALA A 457 -2.07 -16.96 7.15
C ALA A 457 -3.45 -17.46 7.60
N GLY A 458 -4.52 -16.66 7.40
CA GLY A 458 -5.88 -17.12 7.71
C GLY A 458 -6.34 -18.32 6.89
N GLN A 459 -5.90 -18.44 5.63
CA GLN A 459 -6.14 -19.64 4.81
C GLN A 459 -5.39 -20.87 5.35
N LEU A 460 -4.17 -20.67 5.87
CA LEU A 460 -3.37 -21.74 6.46
C LEU A 460 -3.98 -22.23 7.77
N ASP A 461 -4.42 -21.32 8.64
CA ASP A 461 -5.10 -21.67 9.89
C ASP A 461 -6.34 -22.54 9.63
N HIS A 462 -7.19 -22.12 8.68
CA HIS A 462 -8.36 -22.92 8.29
C HIS A 462 -7.97 -24.28 7.68
N PHE A 463 -6.89 -24.32 6.90
CA PHE A 463 -6.37 -25.56 6.32
C PHE A 463 -5.88 -26.54 7.39
N VAL A 464 -5.17 -26.04 8.41
CA VAL A 464 -4.65 -26.83 9.53
C VAL A 464 -5.79 -27.42 10.36
N GLU A 465 -6.79 -26.62 10.70
CA GLU A 465 -7.97 -27.07 11.45
C GLU A 465 -8.75 -28.14 10.68
N LYS A 466 -9.00 -27.90 9.38
CA LYS A 466 -9.73 -28.84 8.52
C LYS A 466 -9.03 -30.20 8.40
N ASN A 467 -7.71 -30.21 8.35
CA ASN A 467 -6.91 -31.42 8.15
C ASN A 467 -6.36 -32.02 9.45
N LYS A 468 -6.77 -31.50 10.62
CA LYS A 468 -6.32 -31.96 11.94
C LYS A 468 -4.79 -32.00 12.06
N LEU A 469 -4.10 -31.01 11.50
CA LEU A 469 -2.63 -30.89 11.56
C LEU A 469 -2.16 -30.20 12.84
N THR A 470 -2.87 -30.44 13.95
CA THR A 470 -2.59 -29.88 15.27
C THR A 470 -2.24 -31.01 16.21
N GLU A 471 -1.19 -30.87 17.00
CA GLU A 471 -0.99 -31.77 18.12
C GLU A 471 -2.04 -31.52 19.21
N THR A 472 -2.39 -32.60 19.91
CA THR A 472 -3.26 -32.57 21.08
C THR A 472 -2.46 -31.95 22.22
N VAL A 473 -2.39 -30.62 22.29
CA VAL A 473 -1.78 -29.95 23.44
C VAL A 473 -2.77 -30.04 24.60
N GLU A 474 -2.40 -30.73 25.69
CA GLU A 474 -3.20 -30.85 26.94
C GLU A 474 -3.37 -29.52 27.70
N SER A 475 -3.09 -28.37 27.08
CA SER A 475 -3.27 -27.05 27.69
C SER A 475 -3.59 -26.00 26.63
N PRO A 476 -4.51 -25.05 26.94
CA PRO A 476 -4.86 -24.01 26.00
C PRO A 476 -3.65 -23.10 25.76
N ALA A 477 -3.21 -23.02 24.50
CA ALA A 477 -2.11 -22.17 24.09
C ALA A 477 -2.45 -20.68 24.30
N PRO A 478 -1.47 -19.83 24.66
CA PRO A 478 -1.66 -18.39 24.73
C PRO A 478 -2.18 -17.83 23.39
N ALA A 479 -2.97 -16.76 23.47
CA ALA A 479 -3.50 -16.08 22.28
C ALA A 479 -2.34 -15.65 21.36
N GLY A 480 -2.32 -16.16 20.13
CA GLY A 480 -1.29 -15.88 19.12
C GLY A 480 -0.32 -17.02 18.82
N THR A 481 -0.37 -18.14 19.56
CA THR A 481 0.45 -19.32 19.25
C THR A 481 -0.16 -20.11 18.08
N VAL A 482 0.57 -20.18 16.98
CA VAL A 482 0.15 -20.82 15.73
C VAL A 482 0.02 -22.33 15.93
N LYS A 483 -1.19 -22.89 15.76
CA LYS A 483 -1.57 -24.26 16.20
C LYS A 483 -0.77 -25.41 15.55
N TYR A 484 -0.06 -25.16 14.46
CA TYR A 484 0.70 -26.16 13.70
C TYR A 484 2.22 -26.08 13.90
N GLN A 485 2.71 -25.05 14.60
CA GLN A 485 4.14 -24.81 14.76
C GLN A 485 4.89 -26.00 15.39
N PRO A 486 4.35 -26.71 16.41
CA PRO A 486 5.01 -27.88 16.99
C PRO A 486 5.33 -28.97 15.95
N LEU A 487 4.41 -29.22 15.01
CA LEU A 487 4.60 -30.23 13.96
C LEU A 487 5.75 -29.88 13.00
N LEU A 488 5.93 -28.59 12.69
CA LEU A 488 7.06 -28.12 11.87
C LEU A 488 8.36 -28.12 12.68
N ASP A 489 8.30 -27.67 13.93
CA ASP A 489 9.43 -27.61 14.85
C ASP A 489 10.03 -29.02 15.08
N ASP A 490 9.19 -30.03 15.29
CA ASP A 490 9.63 -31.41 15.44
C ASP A 490 10.28 -31.96 14.18
N HIS A 491 9.76 -31.61 13.00
CA HIS A 491 10.39 -32.04 11.75
C HIS A 491 11.72 -31.32 11.49
N ILE A 492 11.83 -30.04 11.85
CA ILE A 492 13.11 -29.34 11.81
C ILE A 492 14.12 -30.01 12.75
N LEU A 493 13.73 -30.28 14.00
CA LEU A 493 14.57 -30.98 14.97
C LEU A 493 15.06 -32.33 14.45
N ASP A 494 14.18 -33.12 13.83
CA ASP A 494 14.56 -34.40 13.22
C ASP A 494 15.54 -34.23 12.06
N CYS A 495 15.37 -33.21 11.21
CA CYS A 495 16.29 -32.94 10.11
C CYS A 495 17.68 -32.52 10.61
N LEU A 496 17.74 -31.74 11.69
CA LEU A 496 19.00 -31.36 12.35
C LEU A 496 19.65 -32.58 13.02
N GLU A 497 18.87 -33.39 13.74
CA GLU A 497 19.33 -34.63 14.38
C GLU A 497 19.90 -35.61 13.35
N LEU A 498 19.22 -35.81 12.21
CA LEU A 498 19.71 -36.65 11.12
C LEU A 498 21.04 -36.19 10.54
N ALA A 499 21.25 -34.87 10.45
CA ALA A 499 22.51 -34.33 9.94
C ALA A 499 23.66 -34.63 10.91
N ALA A 500 23.46 -34.39 12.20
CA ALA A 500 24.43 -34.69 13.25
C ALA A 500 24.75 -36.19 13.33
N LEU A 501 23.71 -37.04 13.36
CA LEU A 501 23.89 -38.49 13.36
C LEU A 501 24.61 -38.98 12.11
N GLY A 502 24.36 -38.34 10.96
CA GLY A 502 25.04 -38.72 9.73
C GLY A 502 26.55 -38.47 9.78
N CYS A 503 26.97 -37.34 10.35
CA CYS A 503 28.38 -37.03 10.60
C CYS A 503 29.03 -38.07 11.52
N GLU A 504 28.36 -38.41 12.63
CA GLU A 504 28.86 -39.40 13.59
C GLU A 504 28.97 -40.80 12.98
N ILE A 505 27.98 -41.21 12.17
CA ILE A 505 28.04 -42.48 11.45
C ILE A 505 29.23 -42.50 10.49
N SER A 506 29.47 -41.43 9.73
CA SER A 506 30.58 -41.37 8.78
C SER A 506 31.91 -41.55 9.52
N TYR A 507 32.10 -40.80 10.60
CA TYR A 507 33.29 -40.86 11.44
C TYR A 507 33.55 -42.27 12.00
N LEU A 508 32.55 -42.85 12.66
CA LEU A 508 32.67 -44.19 13.28
C LEU A 508 32.83 -45.31 12.24
N SER A 509 32.34 -45.12 11.01
CA SER A 509 32.49 -46.11 9.92
C SER A 509 33.88 -46.04 9.27
N GLU A 510 34.49 -44.86 9.23
CA GLU A 510 35.86 -44.67 8.72
C GLU A 510 36.92 -45.25 9.68
N GLY A 511 36.72 -45.10 10.99
CA GLY A 511 37.59 -45.68 12.03
C GLY A 511 37.63 -47.22 12.06
N GLN A 512 36.65 -47.90 11.43
CA GLN A 512 36.66 -49.37 11.27
C GLN A 512 37.49 -49.85 10.07
N GLY A 513 37.99 -48.95 9.22
CA GLY A 513 38.74 -49.27 8.00
C GLY A 513 40.25 -49.50 8.18
N GLU A 514 40.82 -49.24 9.36
CA GLU A 514 42.29 -49.27 9.59
C GLU A 514 42.79 -50.47 10.42
N GLN A 515 42.03 -51.56 10.53
CA GLN A 515 42.57 -52.83 11.06
C GLN A 515 42.72 -53.89 9.96
N VAL A 516 43.77 -53.79 9.14
CA VAL A 516 44.40 -54.95 8.46
C VAL A 516 45.92 -54.80 8.45
#